data_AF-I5B761-F1
#
_entry.id   AF-I5B761-F1
#
_cell.length_a   1.000
_cell.length_b   1.000
_cell.length_c   1.000
_cell.angle_alpha   90.00
_cell.angle_beta   90.00
_cell.angle_gamma   90.00
#
_symmetry.space_group_name_H-M   'P 1'
#
loop_
_entity.id
_entity.type
_entity.pdbx_description
1 polymer ?
#
loop_
_entity_poly.entity_id
_entity_poly.type
_entity_poly.pdbx_seq_one_letter_code
_entity_poly.pdbx_strand_id
1 'polypeptide(L)'
;MSKKRKLDFSLLPQIDGMDIFIRLDGNLEDKFKNSSVFKETYERSQASIMFVCNANKEYENWRNSAYLRAGLNEFYSIEDAARRDFRKSNIGFKPPKISDSKNPLVHAMYMLRHVNVHADISKTDIHDTTVVSTLGEQPRNIDWKSVILAKPILSQLSLQEAAKFYENSDLKQITEWIEENQNIFGIGELFRRGLSAYCNELYLTTI
;
A
#
# COMPACT_ATOMS: atom_id res chain seq x y z
N MET A 1 13.14 18.92 -18.24
CA MET A 1 13.31 17.59 -17.61
C MET A 1 12.55 17.58 -16.29
N SER A 2 11.72 16.57 -16.05
CA SER A 2 11.00 16.44 -14.76
C SER A 2 11.99 16.13 -13.64
N LYS A 3 11.87 16.79 -12.49
CA LYS A 3 12.67 16.48 -11.31
C LYS A 3 12.37 15.04 -10.85
N LYS A 4 13.42 14.24 -10.71
CA LYS A 4 13.34 12.84 -10.28
C LYS A 4 13.11 12.78 -8.77
N ARG A 5 12.25 11.84 -8.35
CA ARG A 5 11.95 11.55 -6.95
C ARG A 5 13.14 10.84 -6.34
N LYS A 6 13.43 11.15 -5.06
CA LYS A 6 14.51 10.49 -4.32
C LYS A 6 13.88 9.49 -3.37
N LEU A 7 14.01 8.21 -3.69
CA LEU A 7 13.49 7.12 -2.87
C LEU A 7 14.55 6.65 -1.87
N ASP A 8 14.08 6.14 -0.75
CA ASP A 8 14.92 5.53 0.29
C ASP A 8 14.55 4.06 0.45
N PHE A 9 15.32 3.20 -0.20
CA PHE A 9 15.10 1.75 -0.19
C PHE A 9 15.37 1.09 1.17
N SER A 10 15.99 1.80 2.11
CA SER A 10 16.08 1.33 3.50
C SER A 10 14.73 1.33 4.22
N LEU A 11 13.72 2.03 3.67
CA LEU A 11 12.36 2.07 4.20
C LEU A 11 11.48 0.90 3.72
N LEU A 12 11.99 0.02 2.85
CA LEU A 12 11.28 -1.20 2.49
C LEU A 12 11.24 -2.15 3.68
N PRO A 13 10.06 -2.68 4.05
CA PRO A 13 9.96 -3.54 5.21
C PRO A 13 10.65 -4.89 4.97
N GLN A 14 11.28 -5.43 5.99
CA GLN A 14 11.52 -6.87 6.07
C GLN A 14 10.22 -7.53 6.52
N ILE A 15 9.80 -8.57 5.81
CA ILE A 15 8.54 -9.27 6.08
C ILE A 15 8.88 -10.69 6.52
N ASP A 16 8.91 -10.90 7.83
CA ASP A 16 9.19 -12.22 8.43
C ASP A 16 7.90 -13.04 8.64
N GLY A 17 6.75 -12.41 8.46
CA GLY A 17 5.44 -13.01 8.62
C GLY A 17 4.32 -12.01 8.40
N MET A 18 3.09 -12.50 8.41
CA MET A 18 1.89 -11.67 8.24
C MET A 18 0.97 -11.75 9.46
N ASP A 19 0.31 -10.63 9.75
CA ASP A 19 -0.84 -10.59 10.64
C ASP A 19 -2.08 -10.94 9.80
N ILE A 20 -2.96 -11.78 10.35
CA ILE A 20 -4.24 -12.13 9.70
C ILE A 20 -5.33 -11.09 9.99
N PHE A 21 -5.09 -10.17 10.92
CA PHE A 21 -6.01 -9.08 11.22
C PHE A 21 -5.94 -7.96 10.18
N ILE A 22 -7.12 -7.48 9.77
CA ILE A 22 -7.31 -6.42 8.79
C ILE A 22 -7.12 -5.06 9.49
N ARG A 23 -5.86 -4.62 9.65
CA ARG A 23 -5.50 -3.37 10.36
C ARG A 23 -4.20 -2.72 9.89
N LEU A 24 -4.00 -1.46 10.31
CA LEU A 24 -2.70 -0.76 10.16
C LEU A 24 -1.63 -1.47 11.01
N ASP A 25 -0.37 -1.38 10.58
CA ASP A 25 0.75 -2.05 11.26
C ASP A 25 1.04 -1.51 12.67
N GLY A 26 1.41 -2.42 13.57
CA GLY A 26 1.89 -2.11 14.91
C GLY A 26 0.89 -1.31 15.75
N ASN A 27 1.37 -0.28 16.46
CA ASN A 27 0.53 0.60 17.27
C ASN A 27 -0.10 1.74 16.47
N LEU A 28 0.02 1.75 15.14
CA LEU A 28 -0.46 2.83 14.31
C LEU A 28 -1.98 2.89 14.28
N GLU A 29 -2.65 1.74 14.29
CA GLU A 29 -4.12 1.71 14.38
C GLU A 29 -4.61 2.41 15.64
N ASP A 30 -4.05 2.08 16.81
CA ASP A 30 -4.46 2.70 18.08
C ASP A 30 -4.16 4.21 18.10
N LYS A 31 -3.04 4.64 17.51
CA LYS A 31 -2.71 6.06 17.37
C LYS A 31 -3.75 6.81 16.55
N PHE A 32 -4.18 6.25 15.42
CA PHE A 32 -5.18 6.88 14.55
C PHE A 32 -6.57 6.84 15.16
N LYS A 33 -6.97 5.68 15.70
CA LYS A 33 -8.28 5.46 16.32
C LYS A 33 -8.52 6.38 17.51
N ASN A 34 -7.49 6.66 18.31
CA ASN A 34 -7.59 7.51 19.50
C ASN A 34 -7.22 8.98 19.23
N SER A 35 -6.80 9.33 18.01
CA SER A 35 -6.45 10.70 17.67
C SER A 35 -7.69 11.54 17.36
N SER A 36 -7.77 12.74 17.95
CA SER A 36 -8.76 13.74 17.56
C SER A 36 -8.46 14.39 16.20
N VAL A 37 -7.24 14.22 15.67
CA VAL A 37 -6.79 14.83 14.42
C VAL A 37 -7.20 13.99 13.23
N PHE A 38 -6.93 12.69 13.24
CA PHE A 38 -6.92 11.85 12.04
C PHE A 38 -8.24 11.10 11.78
N LYS A 39 -9.38 11.67 12.13
CA LYS A 39 -10.66 10.94 12.07
C LYS A 39 -11.01 10.49 10.65
N GLU A 40 -11.03 11.41 9.68
CA GLU A 40 -11.37 11.05 8.29
C GLU A 40 -10.25 10.25 7.64
N THR A 41 -9.00 10.57 7.95
CA THR A 41 -7.85 9.79 7.48
C THR A 41 -7.93 8.34 7.94
N TYR A 42 -8.32 8.09 9.20
CA TYR A 42 -8.47 6.74 9.73
C TYR A 42 -9.58 5.97 9.02
N GLU A 43 -10.76 6.59 8.83
CA GLU A 43 -11.88 5.98 8.09
C GLU A 43 -11.46 5.56 6.67
N ARG A 44 -10.73 6.44 5.95
CA ARG A 44 -10.22 6.15 4.60
C ARG A 44 -9.14 5.07 4.60
N SER A 45 -8.28 5.06 5.60
CA SER A 45 -7.26 4.02 5.79
C SER A 45 -7.93 2.67 6.00
N GLN A 46 -8.93 2.59 6.89
CA GLN A 46 -9.68 1.35 7.13
C GLN A 46 -10.43 0.88 5.87
N ALA A 47 -11.06 1.79 5.13
CA ALA A 47 -11.72 1.45 3.87
C ALA A 47 -10.71 0.87 2.85
N SER A 48 -9.54 1.48 2.73
CA SER A 48 -8.46 1.00 1.86
C SER A 48 -8.03 -0.42 2.24
N ILE A 49 -7.72 -0.68 3.52
CA ILE A 49 -7.33 -2.01 4.04
C ILE A 49 -8.44 -3.02 3.80
N MET A 50 -9.69 -2.66 4.14
CA MET A 50 -10.84 -3.53 3.97
C MET A 50 -10.96 -3.97 2.51
N PHE A 51 -10.85 -3.05 1.55
CA PHE A 51 -10.92 -3.42 0.14
C PHE A 51 -9.75 -4.31 -0.29
N VAL A 52 -8.49 -3.96 0.01
CA VAL A 52 -7.35 -4.77 -0.43
C VAL A 52 -7.33 -6.16 0.21
N CYS A 53 -7.75 -6.30 1.48
CA CYS A 53 -7.86 -7.60 2.14
C CYS A 53 -9.02 -8.44 1.60
N ASN A 54 -10.13 -7.83 1.20
CA ASN A 54 -11.25 -8.55 0.58
C ASN A 54 -10.91 -9.11 -0.81
N ALA A 55 -9.84 -8.64 -1.46
CA ALA A 55 -9.35 -9.26 -2.68
C ALA A 55 -8.92 -10.73 -2.48
N ASN A 56 -8.53 -11.15 -1.27
CA ASN A 56 -8.07 -12.52 -1.00
C ASN A 56 -9.18 -13.49 -0.57
N LYS A 57 -10.47 -13.12 -0.61
CA LYS A 57 -11.53 -13.98 -0.04
C LYS A 57 -12.13 -15.01 -1.00
N GLU A 58 -12.38 -14.59 -2.23
CA GLU A 58 -13.28 -15.32 -3.15
C GLU A 58 -12.54 -15.79 -4.41
N TYR A 59 -11.27 -15.39 -4.57
CA TYR A 59 -10.36 -15.85 -5.61
C TYR A 59 -10.93 -15.75 -7.04
N GLU A 60 -11.76 -14.74 -7.31
CA GLU A 60 -12.23 -14.43 -8.65
C GLU A 60 -11.45 -13.24 -9.19
N ASN A 61 -10.69 -13.41 -10.27
CA ASN A 61 -9.78 -12.37 -10.76
C ASN A 61 -10.46 -11.02 -10.98
N TRP A 62 -11.66 -10.99 -11.59
CA TRP A 62 -12.41 -9.75 -11.82
C TRP A 62 -12.76 -9.02 -10.51
N ARG A 63 -13.13 -9.78 -9.46
CA ARG A 63 -13.53 -9.28 -8.15
C ARG A 63 -12.33 -8.80 -7.36
N ASN A 64 -11.24 -9.56 -7.41
CA ASN A 64 -9.96 -9.21 -6.80
C ASN A 64 -9.45 -7.87 -7.37
N SER A 65 -9.48 -7.73 -8.69
CA SER A 65 -9.10 -6.50 -9.38
C SER A 65 -10.02 -5.33 -9.05
N ALA A 66 -11.34 -5.55 -8.88
CA ALA A 66 -12.26 -4.52 -8.43
C ALA A 66 -11.94 -4.04 -7.00
N TYR A 67 -11.68 -4.98 -6.09
CA TYR A 67 -11.29 -4.67 -4.71
C TYR A 67 -9.95 -3.95 -4.62
N LEU A 68 -8.92 -4.38 -5.37
CA LEU A 68 -7.63 -3.68 -5.40
C LEU A 68 -7.76 -2.25 -5.94
N ARG A 69 -8.59 -2.03 -6.98
CA ARG A 69 -8.87 -0.69 -7.50
C ARG A 69 -9.57 0.18 -6.46
N ALA A 70 -10.58 -0.36 -5.77
CA ALA A 70 -11.27 0.37 -4.70
C ALA A 70 -10.29 0.74 -3.56
N GLY A 71 -9.45 -0.20 -3.14
CA GLY A 71 -8.46 0.02 -2.10
C GLY A 71 -7.42 1.09 -2.46
N LEU A 72 -6.92 1.08 -3.70
CA LEU A 72 -5.98 2.09 -4.19
C LEU A 72 -6.64 3.48 -4.34
N ASN A 73 -7.92 3.54 -4.69
CA ASN A 73 -8.67 4.80 -4.74
C ASN A 73 -8.89 5.38 -3.33
N GLU A 74 -9.22 4.55 -2.35
CA GLU A 74 -9.31 4.98 -0.95
C GLU A 74 -7.95 5.45 -0.43
N PHE A 75 -6.86 4.72 -0.74
CA PHE A 75 -5.49 5.13 -0.40
C PHE A 75 -5.17 6.53 -0.96
N TYR A 76 -5.47 6.79 -2.23
CA TYR A 76 -5.22 8.11 -2.83
C TYR A 76 -6.07 9.21 -2.17
N SER A 77 -7.28 8.87 -1.74
CA SER A 77 -8.20 9.78 -1.04
C SER A 77 -7.74 10.15 0.37
N ILE A 78 -6.77 9.43 0.94
CA ILE A 78 -6.19 9.75 2.25
C ILE A 78 -5.53 11.12 2.26
N GLU A 79 -4.87 11.53 1.18
CA GLU A 79 -4.23 12.86 1.13
C GLU A 79 -5.27 13.98 1.28
N ASP A 80 -6.42 13.85 0.62
CA ASP A 80 -7.51 14.82 0.74
C ASP A 80 -8.16 14.77 2.14
N ALA A 81 -8.30 13.58 2.73
CA ALA A 81 -8.78 13.42 4.10
C ALA A 81 -7.83 14.09 5.11
N ALA A 82 -6.52 13.84 5.00
CA ALA A 82 -5.50 14.44 5.85
C ALA A 82 -5.52 15.97 5.78
N ARG A 83 -5.72 16.54 4.58
CA ARG A 83 -5.87 18.00 4.43
C ARG A 83 -7.09 18.55 5.17
N ARG A 84 -8.22 17.83 5.15
CA ARG A 84 -9.44 18.24 5.88
C ARG A 84 -9.25 18.10 7.39
N ASP A 85 -8.65 17.02 7.84
CA ASP A 85 -8.34 16.73 9.23
C ASP A 85 -7.38 17.75 9.85
N PHE A 86 -6.30 18.09 9.15
CA PHE A 86 -5.33 19.12 9.58
C PHE A 86 -5.99 20.50 9.70
N ARG A 87 -6.82 20.85 8.71
CA ARG A 87 -7.58 22.12 8.72
C ARG A 87 -8.56 22.17 9.89
N LYS A 88 -9.30 21.09 10.14
CA LYS A 88 -10.25 21.00 11.28
C LYS A 88 -9.54 21.08 12.62
N SER A 89 -8.31 20.59 12.70
CA SER A 89 -7.49 20.56 13.91
C SER A 89 -6.59 21.79 14.08
N ASN A 90 -6.72 22.82 13.23
CA ASN A 90 -5.91 24.04 13.23
C ASN A 90 -4.39 23.79 13.17
N ILE A 91 -3.95 22.75 12.46
CA ILE A 91 -2.52 22.48 12.25
C ILE A 91 -1.97 23.48 11.22
N GLY A 92 -0.93 24.23 11.62
CA GLY A 92 -0.40 25.38 10.85
C GLY A 92 0.38 25.03 9.58
N PHE A 93 0.65 23.75 9.33
CA PHE A 93 1.35 23.26 8.15
C PHE A 93 0.47 22.29 7.36
N LYS A 94 0.85 22.05 6.09
CA LYS A 94 0.13 21.10 5.22
C LYS A 94 0.58 19.67 5.54
N PRO A 95 -0.32 18.67 5.45
CA PRO A 95 0.09 17.27 5.55
C PRO A 95 1.06 16.91 4.42
N PRO A 96 1.99 15.97 4.66
CA PRO A 96 2.85 15.44 3.62
C PRO A 96 2.02 14.79 2.51
N LYS A 97 2.44 15.00 1.26
CA LYS A 97 1.78 14.40 0.09
C LYS A 97 2.31 13.00 -0.15
N ILE A 98 1.47 12.13 -0.70
CA ILE A 98 1.88 10.80 -1.17
C ILE A 98 3.03 10.95 -2.18
N SER A 99 2.97 12.01 -3.00
CA SER A 99 4.00 12.28 -3.99
C SER A 99 5.38 12.60 -3.41
N ASP A 100 5.44 13.00 -2.15
CA ASP A 100 6.64 13.53 -1.51
C ASP A 100 7.23 12.53 -0.49
N SER A 101 6.57 11.38 -0.29
CA SER A 101 7.10 10.27 0.49
C SER A 101 8.48 9.85 -0.03
N LYS A 102 9.27 9.23 0.83
CA LYS A 102 10.52 8.57 0.43
C LYS A 102 10.36 7.06 0.34
N ASN A 103 9.25 6.51 0.83
CA ASN A 103 9.05 5.08 0.94
C ASN A 103 8.71 4.48 -0.44
N PRO A 104 9.53 3.55 -0.97
CA PRO A 104 9.30 3.01 -2.31
C PRO A 104 7.95 2.29 -2.46
N LEU A 105 7.42 1.72 -1.38
CA LEU A 105 6.14 1.00 -1.40
C LEU A 105 4.94 1.97 -1.51
N VAL A 106 5.03 3.14 -0.88
CA VAL A 106 4.06 4.24 -1.06
C VAL A 106 4.03 4.68 -2.53
N HIS A 107 5.21 4.78 -3.16
CA HIS A 107 5.31 5.10 -4.58
C HIS A 107 4.81 3.98 -5.49
N ALA A 108 5.03 2.72 -5.15
CA ALA A 108 4.45 1.60 -5.88
C ALA A 108 2.92 1.69 -5.92
N MET A 109 2.29 1.90 -4.75
CA MET A 109 0.84 2.07 -4.66
C MET A 109 0.37 3.30 -5.45
N TYR A 110 1.08 4.42 -5.35
CA TYR A 110 0.81 5.61 -6.15
C TYR A 110 0.84 5.30 -7.65
N MET A 111 1.86 4.60 -8.15
CA MET A 111 1.96 4.25 -9.57
C MET A 111 0.86 3.26 -9.99
N LEU A 112 0.57 2.24 -9.19
CA LEU A 112 -0.45 1.23 -9.49
C LEU A 112 -1.86 1.84 -9.56
N ARG A 113 -2.14 2.87 -8.75
CA ARG A 113 -3.36 3.67 -8.89
C ARG A 113 -3.45 4.33 -10.28
N HIS A 114 -2.33 4.81 -10.82
CA HIS A 114 -2.30 5.45 -12.14
C HIS A 114 -2.39 4.44 -13.29
N VAL A 115 -1.87 3.22 -13.10
CA VAL A 115 -2.08 2.09 -14.04
C VAL A 115 -3.58 1.74 -14.17
N ASN A 116 -4.33 1.87 -13.08
CA ASN A 116 -5.70 1.36 -12.96
C ASN A 116 -6.81 2.22 -13.59
N VAL A 117 -6.52 3.42 -14.11
CA VAL A 117 -7.56 4.33 -14.62
C VAL A 117 -7.98 3.98 -16.06
N HIS A 118 -7.15 3.30 -16.86
CA HIS A 118 -7.36 3.28 -18.32
C HIS A 118 -7.11 1.98 -19.09
N ALA A 119 -6.67 0.86 -18.50
CA ALA A 119 -6.34 -0.32 -19.33
C ALA A 119 -6.50 -1.67 -18.62
N ASP A 120 -6.59 -2.71 -19.45
CA ASP A 120 -6.64 -4.18 -19.26
C ASP A 120 -5.64 -4.84 -18.26
N ILE A 121 -5.12 -4.09 -17.27
CA ILE A 121 -3.77 -4.29 -16.74
C ILE A 121 -3.72 -4.75 -15.28
N SER A 122 -4.76 -4.58 -14.45
CA SER A 122 -4.78 -5.23 -13.14
C SER A 122 -5.29 -6.67 -13.26
N LYS A 123 -4.70 -7.46 -14.16
CA LYS A 123 -4.88 -8.91 -14.10
C LYS A 123 -4.28 -9.38 -12.79
N THR A 124 -5.08 -10.06 -12.01
CA THR A 124 -4.65 -10.73 -10.79
C THR A 124 -4.54 -12.21 -11.07
N ASP A 125 -3.59 -12.86 -10.41
CA ASP A 125 -3.47 -14.30 -10.38
C ASP A 125 -3.55 -14.77 -8.92
N ILE A 126 -3.81 -16.06 -8.72
CA ILE A 126 -3.83 -16.69 -7.42
C ILE A 126 -2.60 -17.58 -7.33
N HIS A 127 -1.90 -17.49 -6.20
CA HIS A 127 -0.71 -18.28 -5.93
C HIS A 127 -0.86 -18.99 -4.59
N ASP A 128 -0.77 -20.32 -4.62
CA ASP A 128 -0.68 -21.14 -3.41
C ASP A 128 0.72 -20.99 -2.80
N THR A 129 0.79 -20.77 -1.49
CA THR A 129 2.04 -20.47 -0.78
C THR A 129 1.92 -20.86 0.69
N THR A 130 3.03 -20.76 1.43
CA THR A 130 3.05 -20.99 2.87
C THR A 130 3.60 -19.74 3.54
N VAL A 131 2.85 -19.20 4.49
CA VAL A 131 3.22 -17.99 5.24
C VAL A 131 3.47 -18.32 6.70
N VAL A 132 4.45 -17.64 7.30
CA VAL A 132 4.61 -17.63 8.75
C VAL A 132 3.56 -16.69 9.32
N SER A 133 2.59 -17.24 10.03
CA SER A 133 1.66 -16.46 10.83
C SER A 133 2.31 -16.10 12.15
N THR A 134 2.22 -14.82 12.48
CA THR A 134 2.62 -14.28 13.79
C THR A 134 1.45 -14.29 14.79
N LEU A 135 0.33 -14.94 14.44
CA LEU A 135 -0.81 -15.09 15.33
C LEU A 135 -0.51 -16.09 16.47
N GLY A 136 -0.65 -15.62 17.71
CA GLY A 136 -0.52 -16.45 18.91
C GLY A 136 0.88 -16.43 19.52
N GLU A 137 1.10 -17.26 20.53
CA GLU A 137 2.34 -17.25 21.33
C GLU A 137 3.57 -17.79 20.56
N GLN A 138 3.37 -18.53 19.46
CA GLN A 138 4.46 -19.09 18.66
C GLN A 138 4.19 -18.98 17.15
N PRO A 139 5.19 -18.58 16.34
CA PRO A 139 5.09 -18.55 14.88
C PRO A 139 4.72 -19.93 14.32
N ARG A 140 3.80 -19.97 13.36
CA ARG A 140 3.39 -21.21 12.68
C ARG A 140 3.26 -21.00 11.17
N ASN A 141 3.61 -22.03 10.42
CA ASN A 141 3.39 -22.06 8.97
C ASN A 141 1.92 -22.34 8.67
N ILE A 142 1.32 -21.55 7.78
CA ILE A 142 -0.06 -21.69 7.32
C ILE A 142 -0.07 -21.74 5.80
N ASP A 143 -0.75 -22.74 5.25
CA ASP A 143 -1.04 -22.81 3.82
C ASP A 143 -1.99 -21.67 3.44
N TRP A 144 -1.61 -20.91 2.44
CA TRP A 144 -2.25 -19.65 2.10
C TRP A 144 -2.41 -19.50 0.60
N LYS A 145 -3.45 -18.78 0.19
CA LYS A 145 -3.67 -18.39 -1.20
C LYS A 145 -3.55 -16.89 -1.32
N SER A 146 -2.50 -16.46 -2.00
CA SER A 146 -2.16 -15.07 -2.21
C SER A 146 -2.71 -14.60 -3.56
N VAL A 147 -3.47 -13.51 -3.56
CA VAL A 147 -3.69 -12.76 -4.80
C VAL A 147 -2.43 -11.97 -5.11
N ILE A 148 -1.94 -12.10 -6.34
CA ILE A 148 -0.77 -11.42 -6.85
C ILE A 148 -1.16 -10.57 -8.07
N LEU A 149 -0.35 -9.56 -8.39
CA LEU A 149 -0.43 -8.89 -9.68
C LEU A 149 0.21 -9.77 -10.75
N ALA A 150 -0.44 -9.88 -11.91
CA ALA A 150 0.10 -10.60 -13.04
C ALA A 150 1.45 -10.00 -13.49
N LYS A 151 2.40 -10.87 -13.83
CA LYS A 151 3.75 -10.49 -14.25
C LYS A 151 3.84 -10.23 -15.76
N PRO A 152 4.81 -9.41 -16.22
CA PRO A 152 5.78 -8.64 -15.42
C PRO A 152 5.20 -7.30 -14.93
N ILE A 153 5.46 -6.92 -13.68
CA ILE A 153 4.95 -5.65 -13.11
C ILE A 153 5.69 -4.45 -13.71
N LEU A 154 6.99 -4.59 -13.98
CA LEU A 154 7.82 -3.50 -14.49
C LEU A 154 7.27 -2.91 -15.78
N SER A 155 6.82 -3.75 -16.71
CA SER A 155 6.22 -3.26 -17.96
C SER A 155 4.97 -2.42 -17.70
N GLN A 156 4.15 -2.80 -16.72
CA GLN A 156 2.93 -2.07 -16.37
C GLN A 156 3.24 -0.70 -15.77
N LEU A 157 4.25 -0.63 -14.88
CA LEU A 157 4.65 0.62 -14.23
C LEU A 157 5.38 1.57 -15.19
N SER A 158 6.28 1.05 -16.03
CA SER A 158 7.10 1.86 -16.94
C SER A 158 6.29 2.55 -18.04
N LEU A 159 5.11 2.05 -18.39
CA LEU A 159 4.23 2.65 -19.39
C LEU A 159 3.48 3.90 -18.89
N GLN A 160 3.55 4.21 -17.59
CA GLN A 160 2.76 5.29 -17.01
C GLN A 160 3.44 6.65 -17.09
N GLU A 161 2.62 7.70 -17.22
CA GLU A 161 3.14 9.07 -17.13
C GLU A 161 3.84 9.33 -15.79
N ALA A 162 3.38 8.67 -14.71
CA ALA A 162 4.02 8.74 -13.40
C ALA A 162 5.47 8.21 -13.41
N ALA A 163 5.80 7.26 -14.28
CA ALA A 163 7.14 6.66 -14.38
C ALA A 163 8.22 7.70 -14.72
N LYS A 164 7.86 8.79 -15.43
CA LYS A 164 8.80 9.86 -15.82
C LYS A 164 9.50 10.52 -14.62
N PHE A 165 8.90 10.42 -13.42
CA PHE A 165 9.43 11.00 -12.19
C PHE A 165 10.39 10.08 -11.42
N TYR A 166 10.68 8.88 -11.92
CA TYR A 166 11.56 7.92 -11.25
C TYR A 166 12.77 7.58 -12.12
N GLU A 167 13.87 7.19 -11.49
CA GLU A 167 14.97 6.55 -12.21
C GLU A 167 14.59 5.12 -12.61
N ASN A 168 15.12 4.64 -13.72
CA ASN A 168 14.85 3.27 -14.17
C ASN A 168 15.37 2.23 -13.16
N SER A 169 16.47 2.53 -12.47
CA SER A 169 17.00 1.71 -11.38
C SER A 169 16.01 1.60 -10.23
N ASP A 170 15.37 2.71 -9.86
CA ASP A 170 14.42 2.76 -8.76
C ASP A 170 13.16 1.96 -9.10
N LEU A 171 12.64 2.12 -10.32
CA LEU A 171 11.49 1.35 -10.80
C LEU A 171 11.78 -0.15 -10.78
N LYS A 172 12.96 -0.54 -11.28
CA LYS A 172 13.41 -1.93 -11.27
C LYS A 172 13.45 -2.48 -9.84
N GLN A 173 14.09 -1.77 -8.91
CA GLN A 173 14.25 -2.21 -7.53
C GLN A 173 12.89 -2.30 -6.79
N ILE A 174 11.97 -1.36 -7.03
CA ILE A 174 10.59 -1.45 -6.53
C ILE A 174 9.91 -2.72 -7.04
N THR A 175 10.00 -2.98 -8.35
CA THR A 175 9.31 -4.13 -8.95
C THR A 175 9.90 -5.46 -8.53
N GLU A 176 11.22 -5.57 -8.41
CA GLU A 176 11.89 -6.78 -7.92
C GLU A 176 11.42 -7.08 -6.49
N TRP A 177 11.43 -6.08 -5.60
CA TRP A 177 10.95 -6.27 -4.23
C TRP A 177 9.48 -6.71 -4.18
N ILE A 178 8.59 -6.11 -4.99
CA ILE A 178 7.18 -6.53 -5.04
C ILE A 178 7.05 -7.95 -5.56
N GLU A 179 7.77 -8.30 -6.63
CA GLU A 179 7.70 -9.63 -7.24
C GLU A 179 8.22 -10.74 -6.32
N GLU A 180 9.27 -10.45 -5.54
CA GLU A 180 9.81 -11.34 -4.51
C GLU A 180 8.80 -11.56 -3.37
N ASN A 181 8.18 -10.49 -2.88
CA ASN A 181 7.34 -10.56 -1.67
C ASN A 181 5.89 -10.95 -1.95
N GLN A 182 5.31 -10.58 -3.10
CA GLN A 182 3.89 -10.85 -3.37
C GLN A 182 3.59 -12.33 -3.54
N ASN A 183 4.54 -13.14 -4.03
CA ASN A 183 4.32 -14.59 -4.17
C ASN A 183 4.22 -15.26 -2.78
N ILE A 184 4.78 -14.65 -1.75
CA ILE A 184 4.70 -15.15 -0.37
C ILE A 184 3.47 -14.56 0.31
N PHE A 185 3.36 -13.24 0.36
CA PHE A 185 2.39 -12.56 1.22
C PHE A 185 1.13 -12.06 0.51
N GLY A 186 1.15 -12.05 -0.83
CA GLY A 186 0.10 -11.46 -1.65
C GLY A 186 0.17 -9.93 -1.69
N ILE A 187 -0.42 -9.35 -2.73
CA ILE A 187 -0.36 -7.90 -2.96
C ILE A 187 -1.14 -7.11 -1.89
N GLY A 188 -2.19 -7.71 -1.32
CA GLY A 188 -2.97 -7.09 -0.24
C GLY A 188 -2.11 -6.77 0.99
N GLU A 189 -1.22 -7.67 1.40
CA GLU A 189 -0.31 -7.44 2.53
C GLU A 189 0.72 -6.35 2.21
N LEU A 190 1.30 -6.37 1.00
CA LEU A 190 2.24 -5.32 0.59
C LEU A 190 1.57 -3.94 0.58
N PHE A 191 0.32 -3.85 0.10
CA PHE A 191 -0.43 -2.60 0.11
C PHE A 191 -0.80 -2.13 1.51
N ARG A 192 -1.17 -3.06 2.41
CA ARG A 192 -1.42 -2.74 3.82
C ARG A 192 -0.19 -2.12 4.49
N ARG A 193 1.01 -2.64 4.21
CA ARG A 193 2.29 -2.09 4.69
C ARG A 193 2.62 -0.74 4.08
N GLY A 194 2.44 -0.58 2.78
CA GLY A 194 2.64 0.71 2.10
C GLY A 194 1.71 1.80 2.63
N LEU A 195 0.43 1.47 2.83
CA LEU A 195 -0.52 2.34 3.49
C LEU A 195 -0.08 2.70 4.91
N SER A 196 0.32 1.69 5.71
CA SER A 196 0.80 1.91 7.07
C SER A 196 2.04 2.82 7.11
N ALA A 197 2.96 2.69 6.17
CA ALA A 197 4.10 3.57 6.04
C ALA A 197 3.67 5.03 5.82
N TYR A 198 2.73 5.29 4.91
CA TYR A 198 2.23 6.65 4.68
C TYR A 198 1.43 7.21 5.87
N CYS A 199 0.60 6.39 6.51
CA CYS A 199 -0.09 6.78 7.74
C CYS A 199 0.92 7.13 8.85
N ASN A 200 2.03 6.42 8.94
CA ASN A 200 3.09 6.74 9.90
C ASN A 200 3.79 8.06 9.57
N GLU A 201 4.04 8.36 8.29
CA GLU A 201 4.56 9.68 7.87
C GLU A 201 3.61 10.82 8.28
N LEU A 202 2.29 10.64 8.06
CA LEU A 202 1.26 11.60 8.49
C LEU A 202 1.31 11.83 10.01
N TYR A 203 1.35 10.75 10.78
CA TYR A 203 1.39 10.81 12.23
C TYR A 203 2.65 11.51 12.77
N LEU A 204 3.83 11.13 12.25
CA LEU A 204 5.11 11.72 12.67
C LEU A 204 5.21 13.21 12.37
N THR A 205 4.49 13.71 11.37
CA THR A 205 4.47 15.15 11.06
C THR A 205 3.64 15.93 12.09
N THR A 206 2.77 15.27 12.87
CA THR A 206 1.89 15.93 13.86
C THR A 206 2.39 15.91 15.30
N ILE A 207 3.52 15.23 15.55
CA ILE A 207 4.25 15.28 16.82
C ILE A 207 5.26 16.42 16.77
#